data_AF-A5E4M0-F1
#
_entry.id   AF-A5E4M0-F1
#
_cell.length_a   1.000
_cell.length_b   1.000
_cell.length_c   1.000
_cell.angle_alpha   90.00
_cell.angle_beta   90.00
_cell.angle_gamma   90.00
#
_symmetry.space_group_name_H-M   'P 1'
#
loop_
_entity.id
_entity.type
_entity.pdbx_description
1 polymer ?
#
loop_
_entity_poly.entity_id
_entity_poly.type
_entity_poly.pdbx_seq_one_letter_code
_entity_poly.pdbx_strand_id
1 'polypeptide(L)'
;MALDSLDLYVVIILTLSVAAYFAKGYFFDKPESTGFLNADGGAGGVGGINSRNILEVLAKNNKNALLLFGSQTGTAEDYCNKMSKELSSRFGLHTMVADFADYDWEKFEEIKEETLVFFLMATYGEGEPTDNAIEFMEYLENEADTLSSLRFTVFGLGNSTYEFYNAIGRKLNTTLEEKGAERFAEYGEGDDGLGTLDEDFLSWKDNVFDSLRNNLSLEEKELKYEPSVKVIERDDLTKDDNSVSLGEPNKKHIAGDVDLTKGPFDHTHPYIAQITATKELFNTKERSCVHVEFDLSDSNLKYTTPPAFGCLATE
;
A
#
# COMPACT_ATOMS: atom_id res chain seq x y z
N MET A 1 13.76 -2.40 -64.89
CA MET A 1 14.66 -1.52 -64.11
C MET A 1 15.35 -2.45 -63.13
N ALA A 2 16.64 -2.73 -63.33
CA ALA A 2 17.37 -3.68 -62.48
C ALA A 2 17.60 -3.02 -61.12
N LEU A 3 17.31 -3.72 -60.03
CA LEU A 3 17.67 -3.28 -58.68
C LEU A 3 19.19 -3.13 -58.62
N ASP A 4 19.69 -1.94 -58.27
CA ASP A 4 21.12 -1.74 -58.04
C ASP A 4 21.52 -2.38 -56.70
N SER A 5 22.80 -2.71 -56.53
CA SER A 5 23.31 -3.32 -55.30
C SER A 5 23.07 -2.42 -54.08
N LEU A 6 23.06 -1.11 -54.27
CA LEU A 6 22.72 -0.13 -53.23
C LEU A 6 21.27 -0.27 -52.75
N ASP A 7 20.33 -0.44 -53.67
CA ASP A 7 18.90 -0.60 -53.35
C ASP A 7 18.66 -1.90 -52.57
N LEU A 8 19.39 -2.97 -52.91
CA LEU A 8 19.32 -4.24 -52.20
C LEU A 8 19.83 -4.12 -50.74
N TYR A 9 20.92 -3.38 -50.52
CA TYR A 9 21.42 -3.12 -49.16
C TYR A 9 20.42 -2.32 -48.32
N VAL A 10 19.82 -1.29 -48.90
CA VAL A 10 18.81 -0.46 -48.21
C VAL A 10 17.59 -1.30 -47.83
N VAL A 11 17.11 -2.15 -48.73
CA VAL A 11 15.97 -3.04 -48.46
C VAL A 11 16.30 -4.02 -47.33
N ILE A 12 17.48 -4.64 -47.35
CA ILE A 12 17.91 -5.60 -46.31
C ILE A 12 17.96 -4.92 -44.94
N ILE A 13 18.55 -3.73 -44.84
CA ILE A 13 18.65 -2.98 -43.58
C ILE A 13 17.26 -2.62 -43.07
N LEU A 14 16.36 -2.12 -43.93
CA LEU A 14 14.98 -1.81 -43.57
C LEU A 14 14.23 -3.04 -43.05
N THR A 15 14.36 -4.19 -43.73
CA THR A 15 13.73 -5.43 -43.25
C THR A 15 14.30 -5.90 -41.91
N LEU A 16 15.61 -5.79 -41.68
CA LEU A 16 16.22 -6.15 -40.40
C LEU A 16 15.80 -5.21 -39.27
N SER A 17 15.70 -3.90 -39.53
CA SER A 17 15.23 -2.92 -38.55
C SER A 17 13.77 -3.14 -38.18
N VAL A 18 12.91 -3.45 -39.16
CA VAL A 18 11.50 -3.79 -38.91
C VAL A 18 11.38 -5.10 -38.14
N ALA A 19 12.14 -6.13 -38.52
CA ALA A 19 12.17 -7.40 -37.78
C ALA A 19 12.65 -7.22 -36.34
N ALA A 20 13.68 -6.39 -36.11
CA ALA A 20 14.17 -6.07 -34.77
C ALA A 20 13.14 -5.29 -33.94
N TYR A 21 12.40 -4.36 -34.55
CA TYR A 21 11.33 -3.61 -33.89
C TYR A 21 10.20 -4.54 -33.41
N PHE A 22 9.78 -5.50 -34.25
CA PHE A 22 8.76 -6.48 -33.87
C PHE A 22 9.27 -7.54 -32.89
N ALA A 23 10.54 -7.95 -33.01
CA ALA A 23 11.17 -8.89 -32.08
C ALA A 23 11.42 -8.26 -30.70
N LYS A 24 11.55 -6.93 -30.60
CA LYS A 24 11.71 -6.22 -29.32
C LYS A 24 10.55 -6.50 -28.37
N GLY A 25 9.31 -6.51 -28.87
CA GLY A 25 8.12 -6.85 -28.06
C GLY A 25 8.04 -8.33 -27.67
N TYR A 26 8.76 -9.23 -28.35
CA TYR A 26 8.73 -10.67 -28.06
C TYR A 26 9.85 -11.11 -27.10
N PHE A 27 11.02 -10.47 -27.16
CA PHE A 27 12.20 -10.87 -26.38
C PHE A 27 12.50 -9.97 -25.17
N PHE A 28 11.99 -8.73 -25.12
CA PHE A 28 12.34 -7.75 -24.08
C PHE A 28 11.18 -7.36 -23.15
N ASP A 29 9.97 -7.88 -23.34
CA ASP A 29 8.92 -7.81 -22.32
C ASP A 29 9.27 -8.80 -21.20
N LYS A 30 10.18 -8.38 -20.31
CA LYS A 30 10.22 -8.96 -18.97
C LYS A 30 8.92 -8.55 -18.27
N PRO A 31 8.22 -9.48 -17.59
CA PRO A 31 7.10 -9.07 -16.75
C PRO A 31 7.63 -8.09 -15.72
N GLU A 32 7.23 -6.83 -15.83
CA GLU A 32 7.38 -5.90 -14.72
C GLU A 32 6.62 -6.48 -13.54
N SER A 33 7.34 -6.68 -12.45
CA SER A 33 6.78 -7.03 -11.16
C SER A 33 5.94 -5.82 -10.71
N THR A 34 4.67 -5.82 -11.07
CA THR A 34 3.68 -4.90 -10.54
C THR A 34 3.53 -5.22 -9.05
N GLY A 35 4.21 -4.43 -8.21
CA GLY A 35 4.18 -4.52 -6.76
C GLY A 35 2.82 -4.10 -6.20
N PHE A 36 1.79 -4.89 -6.47
CA PHE A 36 0.48 -4.79 -5.83
C PHE A 36 -0.02 -6.19 -5.46
N LEU A 37 -0.38 -6.34 -4.19
CA LEU A 37 -0.89 -7.54 -3.52
C LEU A 37 0.11 -8.69 -3.37
N ASN A 38 1.20 -8.46 -2.63
CA ASN A 38 1.84 -9.54 -1.89
C ASN A 38 1.45 -9.42 -0.42
N ALA A 39 0.24 -9.87 -0.09
CA ALA A 39 -0.16 -10.18 1.29
C ALA A 39 0.53 -11.48 1.74
N ASP A 40 1.86 -11.46 1.80
CA ASP A 40 2.67 -12.57 2.31
C ASP A 40 3.66 -11.99 3.33
N GLY A 41 3.11 -11.35 4.37
CA GLY A 41 3.82 -10.81 5.53
C GLY A 41 4.15 -11.87 6.60
N GLY A 42 4.15 -13.15 6.24
CA GLY A 42 4.62 -14.21 7.11
C GLY A 42 6.13 -14.37 6.99
N ALA A 43 6.84 -14.29 8.12
CA ALA A 43 8.27 -14.60 8.23
C ALA A 43 8.64 -15.86 7.42
N GLY A 44 9.23 -15.68 6.24
CA GLY A 44 9.68 -16.76 5.35
C GLY A 44 9.03 -16.88 3.96
N GLY A 45 8.27 -15.89 3.46
CA GLY A 45 7.71 -15.89 2.09
C GLY A 45 8.65 -15.33 1.02
N VAL A 46 9.24 -16.20 0.19
CA VAL A 46 10.08 -15.83 -0.97
C VAL A 46 9.19 -15.37 -2.13
N GLY A 47 9.20 -14.07 -2.46
CA GLY A 47 8.45 -13.56 -3.62
C GLY A 47 8.39 -12.06 -3.88
N GLY A 48 9.49 -11.28 -3.75
CA GLY A 48 9.63 -10.05 -4.56
C GLY A 48 10.21 -8.78 -3.91
N ILE A 49 10.27 -8.67 -2.58
CA ILE A 49 11.05 -7.62 -1.93
C ILE A 49 12.32 -8.28 -1.38
N ASN A 50 13.37 -8.35 -2.21
CA ASN A 50 14.66 -8.91 -1.77
C ASN A 50 15.41 -7.99 -0.79
N SER A 51 14.89 -6.80 -0.50
CA SER A 51 15.54 -5.79 0.33
C SER A 51 14.51 -5.01 1.13
N ARG A 52 14.61 -5.06 2.47
CA ARG A 52 13.83 -4.21 3.38
C ARG A 52 14.26 -2.74 3.34
N ASN A 53 15.29 -2.40 2.56
CA ASN A 53 15.69 -1.02 2.33
C ASN A 53 14.80 -0.36 1.26
N ILE A 54 13.91 0.52 1.70
CA ILE A 54 12.96 1.22 0.83
C ILE A 54 13.64 2.03 -0.28
N LEU A 55 14.80 2.63 -0.02
CA LEU A 55 15.52 3.44 -1.01
C LEU A 55 16.07 2.60 -2.16
N GLU A 56 16.51 1.37 -1.87
CA GLU A 56 16.95 0.43 -2.91
C GLU A 56 15.76 0.00 -3.78
N VAL A 57 14.61 -0.24 -3.16
CA VAL A 57 13.39 -0.63 -3.87
C VAL A 57 12.88 0.51 -4.76
N LEU A 58 12.89 1.75 -4.29
CA LEU A 58 12.55 2.93 -5.09
C LEU A 58 13.48 3.07 -6.31
N ALA A 59 14.80 2.98 -6.09
CA ALA A 59 15.79 3.11 -7.16
C ALA A 59 15.68 1.99 -8.20
N LYS A 60 15.51 0.74 -7.75
CA LYS A 60 15.38 -0.43 -8.63
C LYS A 60 14.14 -0.36 -9.51
N ASN A 61 13.04 0.19 -8.99
CA ASN A 61 11.77 0.31 -9.70
C ASN A 61 11.56 1.69 -10.35
N ASN A 62 12.59 2.54 -10.38
CA ASN A 62 12.56 3.88 -10.96
C ASN A 62 11.39 4.74 -10.47
N LYS A 63 11.17 4.72 -9.15
CA LYS A 63 10.08 5.42 -8.46
C LYS A 63 10.57 6.76 -7.92
N ASN A 64 9.78 7.81 -8.11
CA ASN A 64 10.09 9.18 -7.68
C ASN A 64 9.00 9.79 -6.79
N ALA A 65 7.94 9.05 -6.48
CA ALA A 65 6.94 9.40 -5.51
C ALA A 65 6.66 8.21 -4.60
N LEU A 66 6.77 8.40 -3.29
CA LEU A 66 6.55 7.39 -2.27
C LEU A 66 5.34 7.79 -1.42
N LEU A 67 4.36 6.90 -1.29
CA LEU A 67 3.21 7.08 -0.42
C LEU A 67 3.27 6.05 0.71
N LEU A 68 3.32 6.51 1.94
CA LEU A 68 3.39 5.70 3.16
C LEU A 68 2.11 5.86 3.95
N PHE A 69 1.54 4.75 4.44
CA PHE A 69 0.32 4.76 5.24
C PHE A 69 0.53 4.14 6.63
N GLY A 70 0.08 4.85 7.66
CA GLY A 70 -0.16 4.28 8.98
C GLY A 70 -1.64 3.95 9.12
N SER A 71 -2.02 2.66 9.10
CA SER A 71 -3.42 2.24 9.10
C SER A 71 -3.68 1.00 9.95
N GLN A 72 -4.81 0.99 10.67
CA GLN A 72 -5.31 -0.20 11.38
C GLN A 72 -6.45 -0.89 10.64
N THR A 73 -7.34 -0.11 10.02
CA THR A 73 -8.57 -0.61 9.36
C THR A 73 -8.58 -0.39 7.85
N GLY A 74 -7.46 0.02 7.25
CA GLY A 74 -7.29 0.16 5.80
C GLY A 74 -7.70 1.51 5.20
N THR A 75 -8.29 2.45 5.98
CA THR A 75 -8.73 3.74 5.43
C THR A 75 -7.58 4.58 4.86
N ALA A 76 -6.47 4.68 5.60
CA ALA A 76 -5.28 5.43 5.14
C ALA A 76 -4.60 4.73 3.95
N GLU A 77 -4.61 3.39 3.94
CA GLU A 77 -4.12 2.58 2.81
C GLU A 77 -4.94 2.85 1.53
N ASP A 78 -6.27 2.84 1.63
CA ASP A 78 -7.15 3.13 0.50
C ASP A 78 -6.95 4.55 -0.04
N TYR A 79 -6.80 5.55 0.84
CA TYR A 79 -6.47 6.92 0.43
C TYR A 79 -5.11 7.01 -0.27
N CYS A 80 -4.08 6.33 0.24
CA CYS A 80 -2.79 6.19 -0.44
C CYS A 80 -2.94 5.60 -1.83
N ASN A 81 -3.71 4.51 -1.97
CA ASN A 81 -3.93 3.82 -3.23
C ASN A 81 -4.70 4.69 -4.25
N LYS A 82 -5.73 5.42 -3.80
CA LYS A 82 -6.48 6.38 -4.63
C LYS A 82 -5.58 7.51 -5.10
N MET A 83 -4.85 8.14 -4.18
CA MET A 83 -3.95 9.25 -4.47
C MET A 83 -2.82 8.83 -5.41
N SER A 84 -2.22 7.65 -5.19
CA SER A 84 -1.16 7.09 -6.03
C SER A 84 -1.58 6.97 -7.51
N LYS A 85 -2.80 6.47 -7.77
CA LYS A 85 -3.33 6.36 -9.13
C LYS A 85 -3.51 7.73 -9.79
N GLU A 86 -4.03 8.70 -9.04
CA GLU A 86 -4.20 10.07 -9.56
C GLU A 86 -2.87 10.79 -9.79
N LEU A 87 -1.89 10.65 -8.89
CA LEU A 87 -0.55 11.21 -9.04
C LEU A 87 0.15 10.67 -10.29
N SER A 88 0.06 9.35 -10.52
CA SER A 88 0.61 8.72 -11.72
C SER A 88 -0.08 9.24 -12.98
N SER A 89 -1.41 9.19 -13.03
CA SER A 89 -2.16 9.55 -14.22
C SER A 89 -2.11 11.04 -14.57
N ARG A 90 -2.27 11.91 -13.56
CA ARG A 90 -2.33 13.36 -13.76
C ARG A 90 -0.96 14.01 -13.88
N PHE A 91 -0.01 13.62 -13.04
CA PHE A 91 1.30 14.29 -12.94
C PHE A 91 2.45 13.48 -13.54
N GLY A 92 2.19 12.26 -14.02
CA GLY A 92 3.22 11.38 -14.57
C GLY A 92 4.26 10.93 -13.54
N LEU A 93 3.91 10.97 -12.24
CA LEU A 93 4.79 10.52 -11.17
C LEU A 93 4.84 8.98 -11.14
N HIS A 94 6.02 8.42 -11.01
CA HIS A 94 6.19 6.99 -10.80
C HIS A 94 6.02 6.69 -9.32
N THR A 95 4.78 6.40 -8.94
CA THR A 95 4.39 6.20 -7.55
C THR A 95 4.69 4.79 -7.06
N MET A 96 4.93 4.69 -5.75
CA MET A 96 5.01 3.47 -4.97
C MET A 96 4.23 3.68 -3.68
N VAL A 97 3.30 2.79 -3.38
CA VAL A 97 2.61 2.73 -2.09
C VAL A 97 3.31 1.69 -1.25
N ALA A 98 3.58 1.99 0.01
CA ALA A 98 4.32 1.15 0.92
C ALA A 98 3.70 1.16 2.32
N ASP A 99 3.65 -0.02 2.93
CA ASP A 99 3.39 -0.18 4.36
C ASP A 99 4.67 0.15 5.14
N PHE A 100 4.54 0.83 6.28
CA PHE A 100 5.68 1.06 7.16
C PHE A 100 6.31 -0.24 7.69
N ALA A 101 5.52 -1.28 7.93
CA ALA A 101 6.02 -2.53 8.52
C ALA A 101 6.88 -3.37 7.56
N ASP A 102 6.82 -3.09 6.25
CA ASP A 102 7.53 -3.84 5.22
C ASP A 102 9.01 -3.43 5.07
N TYR A 103 9.43 -2.30 5.65
CA TYR A 103 10.74 -1.70 5.41
C TYR A 103 11.47 -1.33 6.71
N ASP A 104 12.79 -1.26 6.61
CA ASP A 104 13.68 -0.77 7.68
C ASP A 104 14.05 0.70 7.42
N TRP A 105 14.07 1.51 8.48
CA TRP A 105 14.12 2.96 8.39
C TRP A 105 15.51 3.57 8.61
N GLU A 106 16.50 2.77 9.02
CA GLU A 106 17.86 3.23 9.36
C GLU A 106 18.50 4.12 8.29
N LYS A 107 18.21 3.85 7.01
CA LYS A 107 18.79 4.58 5.86
C LYS A 107 17.88 5.64 5.28
N PHE A 108 16.72 5.90 5.88
CA PHE A 108 15.72 6.81 5.32
C PHE A 108 16.25 8.25 5.14
N GLU A 109 17.24 8.66 5.95
CA GLU A 109 17.95 9.94 5.79
C GLU A 109 18.70 10.11 4.46
N GLU A 110 19.05 9.01 3.78
CA GLU A 110 19.72 9.02 2.47
C GLU A 110 18.73 9.22 1.30
N ILE A 111 17.46 9.52 1.57
CA ILE A 111 16.45 9.75 0.54
C ILE A 111 16.84 10.92 -0.37
N LYS A 112 16.61 10.74 -1.66
CA LYS A 112 16.95 11.77 -2.65
C LYS A 112 15.92 12.88 -2.70
N GLU A 113 16.39 14.11 -2.85
CA GLU A 113 15.57 15.34 -2.98
C GLU A 113 14.56 15.31 -4.14
N GLU A 114 14.82 14.50 -5.17
CA GLU A 114 13.89 14.28 -6.28
C GLU A 114 12.67 13.41 -5.90
N THR A 115 12.71 12.76 -4.74
CA THR A 115 11.63 11.86 -4.27
C THR A 115 10.63 12.64 -3.44
N LEU A 116 9.38 12.68 -3.89
CA LEU A 116 8.27 13.25 -3.11
C LEU A 116 7.69 12.19 -2.19
N VAL A 117 7.58 12.48 -0.90
CA VAL A 117 7.01 11.55 0.09
C VAL A 117 5.67 12.06 0.61
N PHE A 118 4.65 11.22 0.56
CA PHE A 118 3.31 11.50 1.05
C PHE A 118 3.03 10.58 2.22
N PHE A 119 2.69 11.14 3.38
CA PHE A 119 2.36 10.38 4.58
C PHE A 119 0.87 10.47 4.87
N LEU A 120 0.20 9.33 5.00
CA LEU A 120 -1.20 9.24 5.40
C LEU A 120 -1.27 8.49 6.73
N MET A 121 -1.44 9.24 7.83
CA MET A 121 -1.23 8.73 9.19
C MET A 121 -2.52 8.72 9.99
N ALA A 122 -3.04 7.55 10.30
CA ALA A 122 -4.11 7.43 11.29
C ALA A 122 -3.55 7.56 12.72
N THR A 123 -4.32 8.21 13.58
CA THR A 123 -4.08 8.20 15.04
C THR A 123 -4.96 7.13 15.68
N TYR A 124 -4.39 6.31 16.56
CA TYR A 124 -5.11 5.24 17.24
C TYR A 124 -4.94 5.32 18.76
N GLY A 125 -5.78 4.56 19.49
CA GLY A 125 -5.71 4.49 20.95
C GLY A 125 -5.78 5.86 21.63
N GLU A 126 -4.79 6.12 22.50
CA GLU A 126 -4.65 7.36 23.28
C GLU A 126 -3.66 8.33 22.62
N GLY A 127 -3.76 8.53 21.30
CA GLY A 127 -2.85 9.38 20.55
C GLY A 127 -1.57 8.67 20.09
N GLU A 128 -1.63 7.36 19.93
CA GLU A 128 -0.53 6.48 19.54
C GLU A 128 -0.54 6.22 18.03
N PRO A 129 0.62 5.90 17.41
CA PRO A 129 0.68 5.50 16.01
C PRO A 129 -0.05 4.17 15.80
N THR A 130 -0.41 3.88 14.55
CA THR A 130 -0.91 2.56 14.16
C THR A 130 0.19 1.51 14.29
N ASP A 131 -0.19 0.24 14.49
CA ASP A 131 0.75 -0.86 14.78
C ASP A 131 1.86 -0.94 13.71
N ASN A 132 1.49 -0.74 12.45
CA ASN A 132 2.42 -0.81 11.33
C ASN A 132 3.42 0.36 11.29
N ALA A 133 3.12 1.49 11.92
CA ALA A 133 3.93 2.72 11.87
C ALA A 133 4.77 2.98 13.13
N ILE A 134 4.68 2.14 14.16
CA ILE A 134 5.41 2.30 15.44
C ILE A 134 6.92 2.45 15.20
N GLU A 135 7.53 1.48 14.48
CA GLU A 135 8.97 1.45 14.25
C GLU A 135 9.49 2.71 13.53
N PHE A 136 8.72 3.23 12.57
CA PHE A 136 9.09 4.45 11.86
C PHE A 136 9.03 5.69 12.76
N MET A 137 7.99 5.82 13.59
CA MET A 137 7.87 6.93 14.53
C MET A 137 8.97 6.89 15.59
N GLU A 138 9.33 5.69 16.09
CA GLU A 138 10.45 5.51 17.02
C GLU A 138 11.80 5.86 16.38
N TYR A 139 12.05 5.40 15.15
CA TYR A 139 13.23 5.79 14.37
C TYR A 139 13.30 7.31 14.21
N LEU A 140 12.19 7.93 13.83
CA LEU A 140 12.13 9.37 13.64
C LEU A 140 12.46 10.09 14.94
N GLU A 141 11.90 9.69 16.07
CA GLU A 141 12.12 10.38 17.34
C GLU A 141 13.53 10.19 17.91
N ASN A 142 14.09 8.98 17.79
CA ASN A 142 15.28 8.60 18.55
C ASN A 142 16.56 8.48 17.71
N GLU A 143 16.46 8.19 16.41
CA GLU A 143 17.61 7.78 15.58
C GLU A 143 17.88 8.72 14.41
N ALA A 144 16.83 9.24 13.76
CA ALA A 144 16.99 10.14 12.63
C ALA A 144 17.66 11.46 13.06
N ASP A 145 18.81 11.80 12.47
CA ASP A 145 19.51 13.05 12.82
C ASP A 145 19.01 14.21 11.95
N THR A 146 19.17 14.11 10.62
CA THR A 146 18.74 15.14 9.67
C THR A 146 18.04 14.54 8.45
N LEU A 147 16.98 15.20 8.00
CA LEU A 147 16.17 14.80 6.83
C LEU A 147 16.14 15.92 5.79
N SER A 148 17.26 16.63 5.61
CA SER A 148 17.35 17.84 4.78
C SER A 148 17.05 17.62 3.29
N SER A 149 17.21 16.39 2.81
CA SER A 149 16.88 16.01 1.42
C SER A 149 15.44 15.50 1.26
N LEU A 150 14.68 15.36 2.34
CA LEU A 150 13.32 14.87 2.29
C LEU A 150 12.36 15.99 1.90
N ARG A 151 11.53 15.75 0.88
CA ARG A 151 10.40 16.62 0.52
C ARG A 151 9.11 15.88 0.81
N PHE A 152 8.27 16.46 1.67
CA PHE A 152 7.11 15.73 2.18
C PHE A 152 5.82 16.54 2.26
N THR A 153 4.72 15.81 2.42
CA THR A 153 3.44 16.32 2.93
C THR A 153 2.78 15.24 3.77
N VAL A 154 1.91 15.64 4.70
CA VAL A 154 1.23 14.73 5.63
C VAL A 154 -0.28 15.00 5.58
N PHE A 155 -1.06 13.93 5.60
CA PHE A 155 -2.47 13.94 5.91
C PHE A 155 -2.72 13.09 7.15
N GLY A 156 -3.22 13.72 8.21
CA GLY A 156 -3.63 13.04 9.43
C GLY A 156 -5.07 12.53 9.30
N LEU A 157 -5.30 11.27 9.68
CA LEU A 157 -6.64 10.73 9.87
C LEU A 157 -6.90 10.62 11.38
N GLY A 158 -7.95 11.31 11.84
CA GLY A 158 -8.31 11.32 13.25
C GLY A 158 -9.81 11.41 13.45
N ASN A 159 -10.20 11.49 14.71
CA ASN A 159 -11.60 11.62 15.11
C ASN A 159 -11.69 12.59 16.29
N SER A 160 -12.34 13.74 16.11
CA SER A 160 -12.39 14.82 17.11
C SER A 160 -13.21 14.47 18.36
N THR A 161 -13.92 13.34 18.37
CA THR A 161 -14.57 12.82 19.58
C THR A 161 -13.57 12.21 20.57
N TYR A 162 -12.34 11.94 20.14
CA TYR A 162 -11.24 11.48 21.00
C TYR A 162 -10.42 12.66 21.52
N GLU A 163 -9.81 12.48 22.70
CA GLU A 163 -9.00 13.53 23.35
C GLU A 163 -7.79 13.94 22.50
N PHE A 164 -7.08 12.95 21.95
CA PHE A 164 -5.85 13.14 21.17
C PHE A 164 -6.12 13.21 19.66
N TYR A 165 -6.96 14.17 19.24
CA TYR A 165 -7.31 14.37 17.84
C TYR A 165 -6.08 14.62 16.94
N ASN A 166 -5.88 13.75 15.95
CA ASN A 166 -4.81 13.82 14.95
C ASN A 166 -3.38 13.94 15.53
N ALA A 167 -3.16 13.42 16.74
CA ALA A 167 -1.90 13.57 17.45
C ALA A 167 -0.68 13.08 16.64
N ILE A 168 -0.80 11.95 15.93
CA ILE A 168 0.31 11.36 15.19
C ILE A 168 0.58 12.10 13.88
N GLY A 169 -0.45 12.50 13.14
CA GLY A 169 -0.29 13.33 11.95
C GLY A 169 0.43 14.65 12.27
N ARG A 170 0.01 15.32 13.35
CA ARG A 170 0.63 16.55 13.85
C ARG A 170 2.07 16.33 14.26
N LYS A 171 2.33 15.29 15.07
CA LYS A 171 3.67 14.95 15.56
C LYS A 171 4.62 14.67 14.40
N LEU A 172 4.22 13.81 13.47
CA LEU A 172 5.02 13.48 12.29
C LEU A 172 5.34 14.75 11.48
N ASN A 173 4.33 15.56 11.16
CA ASN A 173 4.54 16.80 10.41
C ASN A 173 5.55 17.73 11.09
N THR A 174 5.40 17.97 12.40
CA THR A 174 6.30 18.86 13.14
C THR A 174 7.71 18.27 13.24
N THR A 175 7.85 16.99 13.57
CA THR A 175 9.17 16.35 13.74
C THR A 175 9.95 16.27 12.42
N LEU A 176 9.27 16.08 11.28
CA LEU A 176 9.93 16.13 9.97
C LEU A 176 10.47 17.53 9.66
N GLU A 177 9.69 18.59 9.92
CA GLU A 177 10.17 19.97 9.76
C GLU A 177 11.34 20.30 10.71
N GLU A 178 11.27 19.86 11.97
CA GLU A 178 12.34 20.06 12.95
C GLU A 178 13.66 19.39 12.54
N LYS A 179 13.59 18.27 11.81
CA LYS A 179 14.76 17.58 11.23
C LYS A 179 15.22 18.15 9.89
N GLY A 180 14.63 19.25 9.45
CA GLY A 180 15.05 19.99 8.27
C GLY A 180 14.43 19.53 6.95
N ALA A 181 13.42 18.65 6.98
CA ALA A 181 12.71 18.25 5.76
C ALA A 181 11.87 19.41 5.20
N GLU A 182 11.74 19.49 3.89
CA GLU A 182 10.94 20.50 3.20
C GLU A 182 9.48 20.04 3.05
N ARG A 183 8.54 20.73 3.71
CA ARG A 183 7.13 20.53 3.46
C ARG A 183 6.71 21.22 2.15
N PHE A 184 6.46 20.46 1.09
CA PHE A 184 6.08 21.05 -0.21
C PHE A 184 4.60 21.41 -0.30
N ALA A 185 3.71 20.71 0.43
CA ALA A 185 2.29 21.00 0.48
C ALA A 185 1.78 21.01 1.92
N GLU A 186 0.78 21.84 2.21
CA GLU A 186 0.27 22.04 3.57
C GLU A 186 -0.20 20.74 4.23
N TYR A 187 -0.06 20.67 5.55
CA TYR A 187 -0.56 19.58 6.36
C TYR A 187 -2.09 19.60 6.37
N GLY A 188 -2.71 18.44 6.14
CA GLY A 188 -4.16 18.26 6.22
C GLY A 188 -4.57 17.36 7.37
N GLU A 189 -5.77 17.60 7.91
CA GLU A 189 -6.38 16.78 8.96
C GLU A 189 -7.79 16.39 8.54
N GLY A 190 -8.09 15.11 8.61
CA GLY A 190 -9.44 14.60 8.43
C GLY A 190 -10.09 14.21 9.75
N ASP A 191 -11.41 14.42 9.82
CA ASP A 191 -12.22 14.15 11.01
C ASP A 191 -13.34 13.13 10.75
N ASP A 192 -13.14 11.91 11.24
CA ASP A 192 -14.13 10.85 11.21
C ASP A 192 -15.28 11.08 12.22
N GLY A 193 -15.04 11.86 13.28
CA GLY A 193 -16.03 12.16 14.32
C GLY A 193 -17.20 12.99 13.81
N LEU A 194 -16.94 13.85 12.82
CA LEU A 194 -17.95 14.65 12.12
C LEU A 194 -18.44 13.98 10.84
N GLY A 195 -17.85 12.84 10.45
CA GLY A 195 -18.12 12.16 9.18
C GLY A 195 -17.64 12.94 7.95
N THR A 196 -16.67 13.85 8.11
CA THR A 196 -16.12 14.70 7.03
C THR A 196 -14.81 14.18 6.46
N LEU A 197 -14.28 13.07 6.99
CA LEU A 197 -12.99 12.49 6.63
C LEU A 197 -12.72 12.41 5.12
N ASP A 198 -13.69 11.98 4.31
CA ASP A 198 -13.58 11.93 2.85
C ASP A 198 -13.47 13.33 2.22
N GLU A 199 -14.28 14.28 2.67
CA GLU A 199 -14.28 15.66 2.16
C GLU A 199 -12.98 16.39 2.53
N ASP A 200 -12.51 16.18 3.77
CA ASP A 200 -11.24 16.72 4.26
C ASP A 200 -10.06 16.18 3.45
N PHE A 201 -10.07 14.88 3.15
CA PHE A 201 -9.06 14.25 2.28
C PHE A 201 -9.09 14.83 0.86
N LEU A 202 -10.27 14.99 0.26
CA LEU A 202 -10.40 15.57 -1.07
C LEU A 202 -9.88 17.02 -1.12
N SER A 203 -10.23 17.83 -0.12
CA SER A 203 -9.75 19.21 0.02
C SER A 203 -8.23 19.28 0.14
N TRP A 204 -7.66 18.46 1.03
CA TRP A 204 -6.20 18.37 1.18
C TRP A 204 -5.52 17.90 -0.11
N LYS A 205 -6.05 16.85 -0.76
CA LYS A 205 -5.52 16.32 -2.03
C LYS A 205 -5.50 17.39 -3.12
N ASP A 206 -6.55 18.20 -3.22
CA ASP A 206 -6.62 19.28 -4.22
C ASP A 206 -5.57 20.37 -3.92
N ASN A 207 -5.34 20.70 -2.65
CA ASN A 207 -4.25 21.61 -2.24
C ASN A 207 -2.87 21.04 -2.55
N VAL A 208 -2.68 19.73 -2.38
CA VAL A 208 -1.44 19.04 -2.78
C VAL A 208 -1.24 19.18 -4.28
N PHE A 209 -2.27 18.93 -5.09
CA PHE A 209 -2.22 19.07 -6.54
C PHE A 209 -1.91 20.51 -6.97
N ASP A 210 -2.47 21.50 -6.27
CA ASP A 210 -2.11 22.91 -6.44
C ASP A 210 -0.63 23.18 -6.17
N SER A 211 -0.08 22.63 -5.10
CA SER A 211 1.35 22.75 -4.81
C SER A 211 2.22 22.08 -5.87
N LEU A 212 1.85 20.89 -6.34
CA LEU A 212 2.57 20.19 -7.41
C LEU A 212 2.63 21.04 -8.69
N ARG A 213 1.55 21.76 -9.03
CA ARG A 213 1.50 22.69 -10.17
C ARG A 213 2.35 23.93 -9.93
N ASN A 214 2.17 24.59 -8.79
CA ASN A 214 2.70 25.95 -8.56
C ASN A 214 4.14 25.95 -8.04
N ASN A 215 4.47 25.05 -7.12
CA ASN A 215 5.77 25.02 -6.45
C ASN A 215 6.77 24.10 -7.18
N LEU A 216 6.27 23.01 -7.76
CA LEU A 216 7.07 21.98 -8.43
C LEU A 216 7.03 22.05 -9.95
N SER A 217 6.17 22.92 -10.52
CA SER A 217 6.01 23.11 -11.97
C SER A 217 5.71 21.81 -12.74
N LEU A 218 4.98 20.88 -12.12
CA LEU A 218 4.52 19.66 -12.79
C LEU A 218 3.31 19.96 -13.67
N GLU A 219 3.32 19.43 -14.89
CA GLU A 219 2.20 19.55 -15.83
C GLU A 219 1.08 18.58 -15.44
N GLU A 220 -0.08 19.12 -15.08
CA GLU A 220 -1.28 18.31 -14.85
C GLU A 220 -1.94 17.92 -16.17
N LYS A 221 -2.22 16.63 -16.33
CA LYS A 221 -2.93 16.03 -17.44
C LYS A 221 -4.33 15.61 -17.00
N GLU A 222 -5.23 15.45 -17.97
CA GLU A 222 -6.54 14.87 -17.71
C GLU A 222 -6.40 13.46 -17.12
N LEU A 223 -7.16 13.19 -16.05
CA LEU A 223 -7.22 11.90 -15.41
C LEU A 223 -7.67 10.82 -16.41
N LYS A 224 -6.82 9.82 -16.60
CA LYS A 224 -7.08 8.64 -17.42
C LYS A 224 -6.91 7.39 -16.58
N TYR A 225 -7.84 6.45 -16.73
CA TYR A 225 -7.69 5.16 -16.09
C TYR A 225 -6.52 4.39 -16.71
N GLU A 226 -5.49 4.17 -15.91
CA GLU A 226 -4.32 3.34 -16.25
C GLU A 226 -4.38 2.08 -15.39
N PRO A 227 -4.69 0.90 -15.98
CA PRO A 227 -4.81 -0.33 -15.20
C PRO A 227 -3.42 -0.75 -14.67
N SER A 228 -3.32 -0.94 -13.36
CA SER A 228 -2.13 -1.49 -12.71
C SER A 228 -2.05 -3.02 -12.80
N VAL A 229 -3.15 -3.68 -13.17
CA VAL A 229 -3.27 -5.14 -13.26
C VAL A 229 -3.84 -5.52 -14.62
N LYS A 230 -3.26 -6.55 -15.23
CA LYS A 230 -3.77 -7.16 -16.46
C LYS A 230 -4.67 -8.34 -16.12
N VAL A 231 -5.94 -8.25 -16.50
CA VAL A 231 -6.89 -9.36 -16.38
C VAL A 231 -6.74 -10.28 -17.60
N ILE A 232 -6.57 -11.58 -17.34
CA ILE A 232 -6.46 -12.62 -18.38
C ILE A 232 -7.46 -13.71 -18.02
N GLU A 233 -8.47 -13.90 -18.87
CA GLU A 233 -9.42 -15.00 -18.74
C GLU A 233 -8.73 -16.33 -19.09
N ARG A 234 -9.01 -17.38 -18.31
CA ARG A 234 -8.36 -18.70 -18.39
C ARG A 234 -9.42 -19.78 -18.51
N ASP A 235 -9.87 -20.02 -19.74
CA ASP A 235 -10.87 -21.05 -20.05
C ASP A 235 -10.37 -22.49 -19.84
N ASP A 236 -9.06 -22.67 -19.66
CA ASP A 236 -8.42 -23.95 -19.37
C ASP A 236 -8.49 -24.34 -17.88
N LEU A 237 -8.91 -23.42 -17.01
CA LEU A 237 -9.06 -23.65 -15.58
C LEU A 237 -10.53 -23.72 -15.17
N THR A 238 -10.80 -24.52 -14.16
CA THR A 238 -12.12 -24.74 -13.57
C THR A 238 -12.07 -24.55 -12.06
N LYS A 239 -13.25 -24.50 -11.43
CA LYS A 239 -13.38 -24.42 -9.97
C LYS A 239 -12.78 -25.63 -9.23
N ASP A 240 -12.58 -26.75 -9.93
CA ASP A 240 -12.08 -27.99 -9.34
C ASP A 240 -10.54 -28.04 -9.36
N ASP A 241 -9.88 -27.06 -9.98
CA ASP A 241 -8.43 -26.95 -10.00
C ASP A 241 -7.89 -26.36 -8.69
N ASN A 242 -7.00 -27.11 -8.03
CA ASN A 242 -6.41 -26.75 -6.73
C ASN A 242 -5.55 -25.46 -6.74
N SER A 243 -5.37 -24.80 -7.89
CA SER A 243 -4.69 -23.50 -7.99
C SER A 243 -5.65 -22.32 -8.06
N VAL A 244 -6.95 -22.56 -8.22
CA VAL A 244 -7.97 -21.52 -8.36
C VAL A 244 -8.52 -21.18 -6.98
N SER A 245 -8.48 -19.90 -6.61
CA SER A 245 -9.12 -19.44 -5.38
C SER A 245 -10.63 -19.29 -5.57
N LEU A 246 -11.40 -19.73 -4.58
CA LEU A 246 -12.86 -19.61 -4.51
C LEU A 246 -13.31 -18.67 -3.37
N GLY A 247 -12.38 -17.89 -2.81
CA GLY A 247 -12.63 -16.98 -1.69
C GLY A 247 -11.88 -17.35 -0.41
N GLU A 248 -10.88 -18.23 -0.49
CA GLU A 248 -9.99 -18.52 0.62
C GLU A 248 -9.20 -17.27 1.04
N PRO A 249 -8.87 -17.10 2.34
CA PRO A 249 -8.24 -15.87 2.81
C PRO A 249 -6.88 -15.57 2.17
N ASN A 250 -6.10 -16.60 1.84
CA ASN A 250 -4.79 -16.46 1.24
C ASN A 250 -4.35 -17.72 0.48
N LYS A 251 -3.21 -17.64 -0.21
CA LYS A 251 -2.64 -18.75 -1.00
C LYS A 251 -2.34 -20.02 -0.18
N LYS A 252 -2.01 -19.88 1.11
CA LYS A 252 -1.74 -21.03 1.99
C LYS A 252 -3.00 -21.86 2.25
N HIS A 253 -4.18 -21.23 2.24
CA HIS A 253 -5.45 -21.94 2.36
C HIS A 253 -5.86 -22.67 1.08
N ILE A 254 -5.25 -22.33 -0.06
CA ILE A 254 -5.44 -23.02 -1.34
C ILE A 254 -4.46 -24.20 -1.47
N ALA A 255 -3.20 -23.98 -1.11
CA ALA A 255 -2.15 -24.98 -1.16
C ALA A 255 -2.28 -25.96 0.03
N GLY A 256 -2.89 -27.13 -0.21
CA GLY A 256 -3.14 -28.16 0.82
C GLY A 256 -1.91 -28.86 1.42
N ASP A 257 -0.71 -28.27 1.37
CA ASP A 257 0.55 -28.88 1.82
C ASP A 257 1.03 -28.33 3.19
N VAL A 258 0.20 -27.54 3.87
CA VAL A 258 0.55 -26.87 5.13
C VAL A 258 -0.48 -27.17 6.21
N ASP A 259 -0.01 -27.43 7.44
CA ASP A 259 -0.87 -27.54 8.63
C ASP A 259 -1.38 -26.15 9.03
N LEU A 260 -2.61 -25.83 8.63
CA LEU A 260 -3.29 -24.55 8.89
C LEU A 260 -3.66 -24.33 10.37
N THR A 261 -3.45 -25.32 11.25
CA THR A 261 -3.65 -25.15 12.70
C THR A 261 -2.44 -24.50 13.39
N LYS A 262 -1.33 -24.35 12.66
CA LYS A 262 -0.10 -23.76 13.16
C LYS A 262 0.09 -22.37 12.60
N GLY A 263 0.16 -21.41 13.51
CA GLY A 263 0.55 -20.05 13.23
C GLY A 263 2.05 -19.88 12.90
N PRO A 264 2.53 -18.64 12.82
CA PRO A 264 1.91 -17.43 13.38
C PRO A 264 0.60 -17.07 12.68
N PHE A 265 -0.38 -16.64 13.48
CA PHE A 265 -1.66 -16.12 12.98
C PHE A 265 -1.66 -14.61 13.15
N ASP A 266 -1.93 -13.91 12.07
CA ASP A 266 -1.89 -12.45 11.97
C ASP A 266 -2.90 -11.96 10.90
N HIS A 267 -2.84 -10.68 10.55
CA HIS A 267 -3.72 -10.07 9.56
C HIS A 267 -3.55 -10.64 8.14
N THR A 268 -2.40 -11.24 7.82
CA THR A 268 -2.13 -11.89 6.52
C THR A 268 -2.45 -13.39 6.52
N HIS A 269 -2.39 -14.01 7.69
CA HIS A 269 -2.67 -15.43 7.88
C HIS A 269 -3.67 -15.66 9.01
N PRO A 270 -4.98 -15.61 8.71
CA PRO A 270 -6.02 -15.84 9.71
C PRO A 270 -6.15 -17.34 10.03
N TYR A 271 -6.66 -17.64 11.22
CA TYR A 271 -7.14 -18.98 11.59
C TYR A 271 -8.64 -19.10 11.30
N ILE A 272 -9.06 -20.14 10.59
CA ILE A 272 -10.48 -20.44 10.36
C ILE A 272 -11.05 -21.13 11.61
N ALA A 273 -11.47 -20.32 12.58
CA ALA A 273 -12.03 -20.81 13.84
C ALA A 273 -13.49 -21.27 13.69
N GLN A 274 -13.82 -22.43 14.27
CA GLN A 274 -15.19 -22.92 14.28
C GLN A 274 -16.03 -22.16 15.31
N ILE A 275 -17.23 -21.71 14.91
CA ILE A 275 -18.22 -21.17 15.84
C ILE A 275 -18.93 -22.33 16.54
N THR A 276 -18.79 -22.43 17.86
CA THR A 276 -19.38 -23.51 18.66
C THR A 276 -20.72 -23.14 19.27
N ALA A 277 -20.90 -21.85 19.61
CA ALA A 277 -22.16 -21.35 20.13
C ALA A 277 -22.43 -19.92 19.67
N THR A 278 -23.72 -19.64 19.43
CA THR A 278 -24.23 -18.30 19.16
C THR A 278 -25.45 -18.05 20.02
N LYS A 279 -25.55 -16.88 20.63
CA LYS A 279 -26.68 -16.50 21.49
C LYS A 279 -27.08 -15.05 21.26
N GLU A 280 -28.35 -14.82 20.97
CA GLU A 280 -28.94 -13.48 20.96
C GLU A 280 -29.02 -12.95 22.41
N LEU A 281 -28.41 -11.80 22.64
CA LEU A 281 -28.35 -11.14 23.95
C LEU A 281 -29.50 -10.16 24.14
N PHE A 282 -30.06 -9.60 23.08
CA PHE A 282 -31.18 -8.69 23.18
C PHE A 282 -32.52 -9.41 23.09
N ASN A 283 -33.49 -8.88 23.81
CA ASN A 283 -34.86 -9.39 23.78
C ASN A 283 -35.82 -8.45 23.01
N THR A 284 -35.26 -7.55 22.20
CA THR A 284 -36.00 -6.61 21.36
C THR A 284 -35.95 -7.04 19.89
N LYS A 285 -36.92 -6.61 19.09
CA LYS A 285 -36.97 -6.91 17.65
C LYS A 285 -36.26 -5.88 16.79
N GLU A 286 -35.98 -4.71 17.35
CA GLU A 286 -35.42 -3.55 16.63
C GLU A 286 -33.89 -3.57 16.57
N ARG A 287 -33.23 -4.33 17.45
CA ARG A 287 -31.77 -4.41 17.54
C ARG A 287 -31.36 -5.83 17.92
N SER A 288 -30.32 -6.34 17.28
CA SER A 288 -29.69 -7.62 17.61
C SER A 288 -28.31 -7.37 18.21
N CYS A 289 -27.92 -8.20 19.17
CA CYS A 289 -26.57 -8.29 19.71
C CYS A 289 -26.25 -9.76 19.95
N VAL A 290 -25.27 -10.29 19.24
CA VAL A 290 -24.97 -11.72 19.23
C VAL A 290 -23.70 -11.99 20.03
N HIS A 291 -23.81 -12.88 21.02
CA HIS A 291 -22.66 -13.54 21.66
C HIS A 291 -22.22 -14.71 20.77
N VAL A 292 -20.92 -14.80 20.50
CA VAL A 292 -20.32 -15.83 19.66
C VAL A 292 -19.16 -16.48 20.41
N GLU A 293 -19.10 -17.81 20.39
CA GLU A 293 -18.00 -18.60 20.94
C GLU A 293 -17.23 -19.25 19.80
N PHE A 294 -15.92 -19.02 19.77
CA PHE A 294 -14.99 -19.59 18.79
C PHE A 294 -14.13 -20.67 19.46
N ASP A 295 -14.02 -21.83 18.82
CA ASP A 295 -13.12 -22.89 19.27
C ASP A 295 -11.71 -22.70 18.71
N LEU A 296 -10.75 -22.57 19.63
CA LEU A 296 -9.32 -22.43 19.35
C LEU A 296 -8.51 -23.64 19.82
N SER A 297 -9.16 -24.70 20.31
CA SER A 297 -8.48 -25.81 20.98
C SER A 297 -7.54 -26.59 20.07
N ASP A 298 -7.88 -26.71 18.78
CA ASP A 298 -7.07 -27.40 17.78
C ASP A 298 -5.95 -26.54 17.19
N SER A 299 -5.88 -25.24 17.51
CA SER A 299 -4.84 -24.33 17.01
C SER A 299 -3.85 -23.91 18.08
N ASN A 300 -2.73 -23.33 17.64
CA ASN A 300 -1.79 -22.66 18.56
C ASN A 300 -2.08 -21.15 18.72
N LEU A 301 -3.28 -20.68 18.34
CA LEU A 301 -3.69 -19.29 18.53
C LEU A 301 -3.80 -18.99 20.02
N LYS A 302 -3.25 -17.87 20.45
CA LYS A 302 -3.27 -17.43 21.85
C LYS A 302 -3.83 -16.01 21.93
N TYR A 303 -4.54 -15.74 23.01
CA TYR A 303 -4.99 -14.40 23.36
C TYR A 303 -4.82 -14.19 24.87
N THR A 304 -4.75 -12.92 25.28
CA THR A 304 -4.76 -12.50 26.69
C THR A 304 -5.89 -11.51 26.88
N THR A 305 -6.52 -11.50 28.05
CA THR A 305 -7.60 -10.54 28.34
C THR A 305 -7.03 -9.17 28.74
N PRO A 306 -7.53 -8.05 28.18
CA PRO A 306 -8.53 -7.95 27.11
C PRO A 306 -7.92 -8.24 25.71
N PRO A 307 -8.59 -9.06 24.87
CA PRO A 307 -8.09 -9.30 23.52
C PRO A 307 -8.51 -8.19 22.54
N ALA A 308 -7.70 -7.95 21.52
CA ALA A 308 -8.13 -7.39 20.25
C ALA A 308 -8.38 -8.55 19.27
N PHE A 309 -9.51 -8.56 18.58
CA PHE A 309 -9.90 -9.62 17.66
C PHE A 309 -10.29 -9.03 16.30
N GLY A 310 -9.65 -9.50 15.23
CA GLY A 310 -10.02 -9.20 13.85
C GLY A 310 -10.83 -10.34 13.25
N CYS A 311 -11.93 -10.00 12.57
CA CYS A 311 -12.76 -10.97 11.85
C CYS A 311 -12.79 -10.61 10.36
N LEU A 312 -12.44 -11.56 9.50
CA LEU A 312 -12.61 -11.39 8.06
C LEU A 312 -14.08 -11.61 7.70
N ALA A 313 -14.68 -10.63 7.04
CA ALA A 313 -16.05 -10.69 6.57
C ALA A 313 -16.11 -11.09 5.09
N THR A 314 -17.20 -11.77 4.72
CA THR A 314 -17.58 -12.05 3.33
C THR A 314 -18.95 -11.41 3.08
N GLU A 315 -19.15 -10.85 1.89
CA GLU A 315 -20.47 -10.35 1.43
C GLU A 315 -21.32 -11.46 0.78
#